data_AF-A0A4R4DN39-F1
#
_entry.id   AF-A0A4R4DN39-F1
#
_cell.length_a   1.000
_cell.length_b   1.000
_cell.length_c   1.000
_cell.angle_alpha   90.00
_cell.angle_beta   90.00
_cell.angle_gamma   90.00
#
_symmetry.space_group_name_H-M   'P 1'
#
loop_
_entity.id
_entity.type
_entity.pdbx_description
1 polymer ?
#
loop_
_entity_poly.entity_id
_entity_poly.type
_entity_poly.pdbx_seq_one_letter_code
_entity_poly.pdbx_strand_id
1 'polypeptide(L)'
;MTQPSDRLDLTPPERELIRREFCRRFGQDPALADGIFLRLWRTGPRAGQPKIPKAMEGLIARGLMAVSAEPPTILGTRAHFTPAGYEALRRLLADRRAMDPERYGHLRRELGLGPPGEDRAV
;
A
#
# COMPACT_ATOMS: atom_id res chain seq x y z
N MET A 1 17.12 17.99 10.53
CA MET A 1 16.90 16.79 11.37
C MET A 1 15.55 16.21 10.97
N THR A 2 15.52 15.18 10.11
CA THR A 2 14.26 14.56 9.67
C THR A 2 13.79 13.61 10.77
N GLN A 3 12.63 13.91 11.36
CA GLN A 3 12.00 13.06 12.37
C GLN A 3 11.77 11.65 11.80
N PRO A 4 12.01 10.56 12.54
CA PRO A 4 11.75 9.20 12.07
C PRO A 4 10.27 8.96 11.70
N SER A 5 9.36 9.73 12.30
CA SER A 5 7.92 9.69 12.02
C SER A 5 7.55 10.14 10.61
N ASP A 6 8.24 11.16 10.08
CA ASP A 6 7.93 11.78 8.78
C ASP A 6 8.20 10.83 7.60
N ARG A 7 9.09 9.85 7.79
CA ARG A 7 9.36 8.81 6.79
C ARG A 7 8.17 7.84 6.63
N LEU A 8 7.36 7.66 7.67
CA LEU A 8 6.21 6.75 7.69
C LEU A 8 4.90 7.47 7.32
N ASP A 9 4.91 8.80 7.26
CA ASP A 9 3.72 9.58 6.96
C ASP A 9 3.42 9.52 5.46
N LEU A 10 2.23 8.99 5.14
CA LEU A 10 1.78 8.84 3.76
C LEU A 10 1.22 10.16 3.26
N THR A 11 1.72 10.61 2.12
CA THR A 11 1.26 11.84 1.46
C THR A 11 -0.15 11.65 0.86
N PRO A 12 -0.89 12.74 0.57
CA PRO A 12 -2.20 12.64 -0.08
C PRO A 12 -2.24 11.72 -1.33
N PRO A 13 -1.31 11.81 -2.31
CA PRO A 13 -1.34 10.94 -3.49
C PRO A 13 -1.07 9.47 -3.16
N GLU A 14 -0.28 9.17 -2.14
CA GLU A 14 0.00 7.80 -1.70
C GLU A 14 -1.19 7.17 -0.99
N ARG A 15 -1.87 7.94 -0.13
CA ARG A 15 -3.13 7.50 0.48
C ARG A 15 -4.18 7.21 -0.59
N GLU A 16 -4.27 8.06 -1.61
CA GLU A 16 -5.20 7.84 -2.72
C GLU A 16 -4.83 6.60 -3.55
N LEU A 17 -3.54 6.34 -3.80
CA LEU A 17 -3.09 5.09 -4.41
C LEU A 17 -3.55 3.88 -3.59
N ILE A 18 -3.28 3.87 -2.28
CA ILE A 18 -3.64 2.76 -1.39
C ILE A 18 -5.16 2.56 -1.36
N ARG A 19 -5.94 3.64 -1.24
CA ARG A 19 -7.40 3.58 -1.31
C ARG A 19 -7.87 2.94 -2.60
N ARG A 20 -7.31 3.34 -3.75
CA ARG A 20 -7.70 2.76 -5.04
C ARG A 20 -7.36 1.29 -5.11
N GLU A 21 -6.14 0.91 -4.78
CA GLU A 21 -5.65 -0.46 -4.98
C GLU A 21 -6.28 -1.46 -4.01
N PHE A 22 -6.59 -1.06 -2.77
CA PHE A 22 -7.14 -1.93 -1.73
C PHE A 22 -8.61 -1.67 -1.40
N CYS A 23 -9.32 -0.87 -2.19
CA CYS A 23 -10.77 -0.81 -2.07
C CYS A 23 -11.37 -2.14 -2.57
N ARG A 24 -12.45 -2.60 -1.93
CA ARG A 24 -13.22 -3.75 -2.40
C ARG A 24 -13.67 -3.51 -3.84
N ARG A 25 -13.29 -4.40 -4.75
CA ARG A 25 -13.68 -4.37 -6.18
C ARG A 25 -14.40 -5.66 -6.52
N PHE A 26 -15.58 -5.54 -7.13
CA PHE A 26 -16.39 -6.70 -7.57
C PHE A 26 -16.65 -7.74 -6.47
N GLY A 27 -16.81 -7.30 -5.22
CA GLY A 27 -17.06 -8.18 -4.07
C GLY A 27 -15.81 -8.88 -3.49
N GLN A 28 -14.62 -8.64 -4.06
CA GLN A 28 -13.36 -9.19 -3.54
C GLN A 28 -12.63 -8.14 -2.71
N ASP A 29 -12.14 -8.57 -1.54
CA ASP A 29 -11.27 -7.79 -0.65
C ASP A 29 -9.82 -8.08 -1.04
N PRO A 30 -9.07 -7.09 -1.58
CA PRO A 30 -7.65 -7.28 -1.91
C PRO A 30 -6.82 -7.50 -0.63
N ALA A 31 -5.94 -8.49 -0.64
CA ALA A 31 -5.03 -8.76 0.48
C ALA A 31 -3.74 -7.91 0.37
N LEU A 32 -3.22 -7.42 1.50
CA LEU A 32 -1.91 -6.74 1.51
C LEU A 32 -0.78 -7.70 1.13
N ALA A 33 -0.90 -8.97 1.54
CA ALA A 33 0.06 -10.02 1.19
C ALA A 33 0.21 -10.21 -0.33
N ASP A 34 -0.87 -10.03 -1.09
CA ASP A 34 -0.83 -10.10 -2.55
C ASP A 34 0.02 -8.97 -3.15
N GLY A 35 0.09 -7.80 -2.51
CA GLY A 35 0.79 -6.65 -3.03
C GLY A 35 0.09 -5.99 -4.23
N ILE A 36 0.75 -5.00 -4.82
CA ILE A 36 0.23 -4.19 -5.93
C ILE A 36 0.87 -4.67 -7.23
N PHE A 37 0.04 -5.02 -8.21
CA PHE A 37 0.51 -5.50 -9.49
C PHE A 37 1.03 -4.36 -10.39
N LEU A 38 2.20 -4.57 -10.97
CA LEU A 38 2.89 -3.62 -11.83
C LEU A 38 3.11 -4.22 -13.21
N ARG A 39 2.51 -3.57 -14.22
CA ARG A 39 2.77 -3.88 -15.63
C ARG A 39 4.20 -3.53 -15.99
N LEU A 40 4.78 -4.26 -16.93
CA LEU A 40 6.08 -3.91 -17.49
C LEU A 40 5.93 -3.03 -18.74
N TRP A 41 6.97 -2.28 -19.06
CA TRP A 41 7.15 -1.74 -20.41
C TRP A 41 7.39 -2.89 -21.39
N ARG A 42 6.55 -3.01 -22.41
CA ARG A 42 6.69 -4.06 -23.44
C ARG A 42 7.79 -3.76 -24.44
N THR A 43 8.03 -2.49 -24.74
CA THR A 43 8.93 -2.02 -25.79
C THR A 43 9.61 -0.72 -25.39
N GLY A 44 10.65 -0.33 -26.13
CA GLY A 44 11.41 0.91 -25.93
C GLY A 44 12.56 0.79 -24.92
N PRO A 45 13.22 1.91 -24.56
CA PRO A 45 14.43 1.90 -23.73
C PRO A 45 14.23 1.34 -22.31
N ARG A 46 12.98 1.30 -21.84
CA ARG A 46 12.59 0.78 -20.53
C ARG A 46 12.00 -0.62 -20.60
N ALA A 47 12.05 -1.30 -21.75
CA ALA A 47 11.47 -2.62 -21.93
C ALA A 47 11.91 -3.60 -20.82
N GLY A 48 10.97 -4.38 -20.31
CA GLY A 48 11.18 -5.29 -19.17
C GLY A 48 11.15 -4.62 -17.80
N GLN A 49 11.22 -3.28 -17.71
CA GLN A 49 11.15 -2.59 -16.43
C GLN A 49 9.70 -2.41 -15.95
N PRO A 50 9.45 -2.43 -14.63
CA PRO A 50 8.14 -2.14 -14.06
C PRO A 50 7.69 -0.70 -14.29
N LYS A 51 6.39 -0.52 -14.59
CA LYS A 51 5.74 0.79 -14.69
C LYS A 51 5.34 1.28 -13.31
N ILE A 52 6.27 1.90 -12.60
CA ILE A 52 6.03 2.45 -11.27
C ILE A 52 5.18 3.73 -11.38
N PRO A 53 4.00 3.81 -10.72
CA PRO A 53 3.25 5.05 -10.61
C PRO A 53 4.02 6.09 -9.77
N LYS A 54 3.90 7.38 -10.11
CA LYS A 54 4.59 8.47 -9.38
C LYS A 54 4.36 8.44 -7.87
N ALA A 55 3.14 8.11 -7.42
CA ALA A 55 2.83 7.99 -5.99
C ALA A 55 3.59 6.82 -5.33
N MET A 56 3.89 5.74 -6.06
CA MET A 56 4.65 4.61 -5.54
C MET A 56 6.15 4.88 -5.52
N GLU A 57 6.68 5.76 -6.39
CA GLU A 57 8.10 6.13 -6.40
C GLU A 57 8.56 6.66 -5.02
N GLY A 58 7.75 7.51 -4.39
CA GLY A 58 8.02 8.04 -3.04
C GLY A 58 7.95 6.98 -1.94
N LEU A 59 7.06 6.00 -2.06
CA LEU A 59 6.98 4.86 -1.15
C LEU A 59 8.22 3.95 -1.26
N ILE A 60 8.66 3.68 -2.49
CA ILE A 60 9.85 2.86 -2.76
C ILE A 60 11.11 3.60 -2.29
N ALA A 61 11.26 4.89 -2.63
CA ALA A 61 12.42 5.68 -2.22
C ALA A 61 12.57 5.78 -0.71
N ARG A 62 11.46 5.74 0.04
CA ARG A 62 11.45 5.72 1.51
C ARG A 62 11.53 4.32 2.12
N GLY A 63 11.57 3.28 1.29
CA GLY A 63 11.65 1.88 1.74
C GLY A 63 10.35 1.35 2.35
N LEU A 64 9.20 1.97 2.07
CA LEU A 64 7.88 1.52 2.53
C LEU A 64 7.30 0.42 1.63
N MET A 65 7.72 0.40 0.37
CA MET A 65 7.39 -0.66 -0.58
C MET A 65 8.65 -1.13 -1.30
N ALA A 66 8.66 -2.39 -1.71
CA ALA A 66 9.69 -2.96 -2.56
C ALA A 66 9.04 -3.67 -3.73
N VAL A 67 9.61 -3.50 -4.92
CA VAL A 67 9.26 -4.33 -6.08
C VAL A 67 9.84 -5.72 -5.85
N SER A 68 9.08 -6.75 -6.18
CA SER A 68 9.53 -8.14 -6.06
C SER A 68 10.84 -8.33 -6.83
N ALA A 69 11.80 -9.00 -6.17
CA ALA A 69 13.06 -9.40 -6.78
C ALA A 69 12.92 -10.65 -7.65
N GLU A 70 11.76 -11.32 -7.60
CA GLU A 70 11.49 -12.48 -8.45
C GLU A 70 11.44 -12.06 -9.93
N PRO A 71 11.86 -12.96 -10.84
CA PRO A 71 11.73 -12.72 -12.27
C PRO A 71 10.28 -12.36 -12.63
N PRO A 72 10.05 -11.27 -13.38
CA PRO A 72 8.70 -10.89 -13.76
C PRO A 72 8.07 -11.95 -14.66
N THR A 73 6.77 -12.15 -14.50
CA THR A 73 5.98 -12.98 -15.41
C THR A 73 5.66 -12.21 -16.69
N ILE A 74 5.10 -12.90 -17.70
CA ILE A 74 4.54 -12.25 -18.91
C ILE A 74 3.45 -11.22 -18.58
N LEU A 75 2.77 -11.37 -17.44
CA LEU A 75 1.75 -10.44 -16.98
C LEU A 75 2.41 -9.20 -16.34
N GLY A 76 3.43 -9.40 -15.51
CA GLY A 76 4.17 -8.33 -14.86
C GLY A 76 4.89 -8.77 -13.60
N THR A 77 5.19 -7.79 -12.74
CA THR A 77 5.74 -8.01 -11.39
C THR A 77 4.78 -7.45 -10.33
N ARG A 78 5.11 -7.62 -9.06
CA ARG A 78 4.35 -7.07 -7.93
C ARG A 78 5.24 -6.21 -7.04
N ALA A 79 4.64 -5.26 -6.34
CA ALA A 79 5.27 -4.51 -5.27
C ALA A 79 4.59 -4.83 -3.95
N HIS A 80 5.38 -5.12 -2.92
CA HIS A 80 4.90 -5.51 -1.60
C HIS A 80 5.27 -4.46 -0.57
N PHE A 81 4.46 -4.33 0.48
CA PHE A 81 4.82 -3.51 1.62
C PHE A 81 5.97 -4.14 2.39
N THR A 82 6.92 -3.30 2.80
CA THR A 82 7.97 -3.70 3.73
C THR A 82 7.43 -3.66 5.16
N PRO A 83 8.17 -4.15 6.18
CA PRO A 83 7.79 -3.96 7.57
C PRO A 83 7.50 -2.49 7.94
N ALA A 84 8.30 -1.55 7.42
CA ALA A 84 8.06 -0.12 7.61
C ALA A 84 6.78 0.37 6.90
N GLY A 85 6.49 -0.18 5.71
CA GLY A 85 5.23 0.08 5.00
C GLY A 85 4.00 -0.38 5.77
N TYR A 86 4.07 -1.55 6.41
CA TYR A 86 2.99 -2.03 7.28
C TYR A 86 2.76 -1.12 8.49
N GLU A 87 3.82 -0.58 9.09
CA GLU A 87 3.68 0.44 10.15
C GLU A 87 3.01 1.72 9.65
N ALA A 88 3.39 2.19 8.46
CA ALA A 88 2.74 3.34 7.82
C ALA A 88 1.24 3.08 7.54
N LEU A 89 0.90 1.87 7.08
CA LEU A 89 -0.49 1.46 6.89
C LEU A 89 -1.27 1.38 8.20
N ARG A 90 -0.65 0.89 9.29
CA ARG A 90 -1.29 0.85 10.61
C ARG A 90 -1.68 2.24 11.09
N ARG A 91 -0.77 3.23 10.93
CA ARG A 91 -1.06 4.64 11.26
C ARG A 91 -2.18 5.21 10.41
N LEU A 92 -2.16 4.95 9.10
CA LEU A 92 -3.21 5.40 8.18
C LEU A 92 -4.59 4.84 8.55
N LEU A 93 -4.65 3.54 8.84
CA LEU A 93 -5.89 2.84 9.13
C LEU A 93 -6.41 3.10 10.55
N ALA A 94 -5.56 3.56 11.47
CA ALA A 94 -5.97 4.09 12.76
C ALA A 94 -6.72 5.43 12.63
N ASP A 95 -6.35 6.27 11.65
CA ASP A 95 -7.05 7.53 11.37
C ASP A 95 -8.34 7.30 10.54
N ARG A 96 -9.48 7.28 11.24
CA ARG A 96 -10.81 7.12 10.66
C ARG A 96 -11.19 8.22 9.65
N ARG A 97 -10.57 9.41 9.72
CA ARG A 97 -10.81 10.50 8.76
C ARG A 97 -10.02 10.27 7.47
N ALA A 98 -8.88 9.60 7.57
CA ALA A 98 -8.03 9.29 6.43
C ALA A 98 -8.48 8.03 5.68
N MET A 99 -9.15 7.08 6.33
CA MET A 99 -9.63 5.88 5.66
C MET A 99 -10.94 5.38 6.27
N ASP A 100 -11.96 5.19 5.43
CA ASP A 100 -13.30 4.75 5.86
C ASP A 100 -13.23 3.35 6.50
N PRO A 101 -13.48 3.23 7.81
CA PRO A 101 -13.29 1.98 8.52
C PRO A 101 -14.23 0.86 8.08
N GLU A 102 -15.40 1.17 7.52
CA GLU A 102 -16.33 0.16 7.01
C GLU A 102 -15.86 -0.40 5.67
N ARG A 103 -15.40 0.47 4.76
CA ARG A 103 -14.89 0.05 3.43
C ARG A 103 -13.57 -0.70 3.52
N TYR A 104 -12.70 -0.30 4.44
CA TYR A 104 -11.35 -0.87 4.59
C TYR A 104 -11.22 -1.75 5.85
N GLY A 105 -12.34 -2.23 6.40
CA GLY A 105 -12.36 -3.10 7.57
C GLY A 105 -11.61 -4.42 7.37
N HIS A 106 -11.48 -4.90 6.13
CA HIS A 106 -10.66 -6.09 5.82
C HIS A 106 -9.16 -5.84 6.08
N LEU A 107 -8.62 -4.68 5.67
CA LEU A 107 -7.22 -4.32 5.93
C LEU A 107 -6.93 -4.17 7.42
N ARG A 108 -7.88 -3.61 8.18
CA ARG A 108 -7.76 -3.50 9.64
C ARG A 108 -7.62 -4.89 10.28
N ARG A 109 -8.47 -5.84 9.88
CA ARG A 109 -8.41 -7.23 10.34
C ARG A 109 -7.09 -7.90 9.95
N GLU A 110 -6.64 -7.73 8.71
CA GLU A 110 -5.36 -8.28 8.23
C GLU A 110 -4.17 -7.75 9.03
N LEU A 111 -4.20 -6.48 9.43
CA LEU A 111 -3.14 -5.84 10.23
C LEU A 111 -3.25 -6.05 11.74
N GLY A 112 -4.29 -6.75 12.21
CA GLY A 112 -4.57 -6.93 13.64
C GLY A 112 -5.05 -5.67 14.37
N LEU A 113 -5.51 -4.65 13.63
CA LEU A 113 -6.17 -3.49 14.18
C LEU A 113 -7.62 -3.91 14.48
N GLY A 114 -8.00 -3.97 15.75
CA GLY A 114 -9.31 -4.43 16.21
C GLY A 114 -10.52 -3.81 15.47
N PRO A 115 -11.73 -4.36 15.69
CA PRO A 115 -12.93 -3.95 14.97
C PRO A 115 -13.12 -2.43 15.06
N PRO A 116 -13.62 -1.78 13.99
CA PRO A 116 -13.79 -0.34 13.97
C PRO A 116 -14.87 0.10 14.96
N GLY A 117 -14.50 0.38 16.20
CA GLY A 117 -15.44 0.76 17.26
C GLY A 117 -14.99 0.49 18.69
N GLU A 118 -13.92 -0.28 18.92
CA GLU A 118 -13.38 -0.54 20.27
C GLU A 118 -12.39 0.51 20.77
N ASP A 119 -12.58 1.78 20.38
CA ASP A 119 -11.79 2.89 20.90
C ASP A 119 -12.70 3.87 21.65
N ARG A 120 -13.48 3.33 22.62
CA ARG A 120 -13.98 4.07 23.79
C ARG A 120 -14.56 3.15 24.86
N ALA A 121 -13.83 2.98 25.97
CA ALA A 121 -14.37 3.12 27.33
C ALA A 121 -13.25 2.98 28.37
N VAL A 122 -12.54 4.09 28.66
CA VAL A 122 -12.16 4.47 30.04
C VAL A 122 -12.37 5.98 30.20
#